data_AF-A0A7S0FM33-F1
#
_entry.id   AF-A0A7S0FM33-F1
#
_cell.length_a   1.000
_cell.length_b   1.000
_cell.length_c   1.000
_cell.angle_alpha   90.00
_cell.angle_beta   90.00
_cell.angle_gamma   90.00
#
_symmetry.space_group_name_H-M   'P 1'
#
loop_
_entity.id
_entity.type
_entity.pdbx_description
1 polymer ?
#
loop_
_entity_poly.entity_id
_entity_poly.type
_entity_poly.pdbx_seq_one_letter_code
_entity_poly.pdbx_strand_id
1 'polypeptide(L)'
;VGIQTNYMAVNPAESERMVFKVTDWIFLAFFILEAALRLLVYRGRFFRMSGWGWNVFDLFLVIIQFTEEVLVLTTVRGNDLWSTLLLRMVRVLRTIKLFRVMGHVDEFRLLVACILHSFKSFLWALALLLLLNFCMATYLVQIISSSRQSGD
;
A
#
# COMPACT_ATOMS: atom_id res chain seq x y z
N VAL A 1 -4.32 -16.38 8.70
CA VAL A 1 -3.91 -16.20 7.29
C VAL A 1 -3.10 -17.38 6.78
N GLY A 2 -1.99 -17.80 7.41
CA GLY A 2 -1.23 -18.99 6.98
C GLY A 2 -2.02 -20.31 7.02
N ILE A 3 -2.83 -20.50 8.07
CA ILE A 3 -3.73 -21.67 8.18
C ILE A 3 -4.82 -21.60 7.09
N GLN A 4 -5.38 -20.41 6.85
CA GLN A 4 -6.41 -20.19 5.83
C GLN A 4 -5.92 -20.48 4.41
N THR A 5 -4.70 -20.07 4.06
CA THR A 5 -4.09 -20.39 2.76
C THR A 5 -3.80 -21.88 2.62
N ASN A 6 -3.32 -22.54 3.67
CA ASN A 6 -3.04 -23.97 3.65
C ASN A 6 -4.32 -24.80 3.52
N TYR A 7 -5.40 -24.41 4.22
CA TYR A 7 -6.70 -25.06 4.11
C TYR A 7 -7.37 -24.84 2.74
N MET A 8 -7.25 -23.63 2.16
CA MET A 8 -7.75 -23.34 0.81
C MET A 8 -7.00 -24.10 -0.30
N ALA A 9 -5.73 -24.46 -0.07
CA ALA A 9 -4.95 -25.27 -1.00
C ALA A 9 -5.31 -26.76 -0.95
N VAL A 10 -5.68 -27.27 0.25
CA VAL A 10 -6.01 -28.69 0.46
C VAL A 10 -7.45 -29.02 0.09
N ASN A 11 -8.40 -28.09 0.29
CA ASN A 11 -9.82 -28.31 -0.03
C ASN A 11 -10.41 -27.19 -0.90
N PRO A 12 -10.20 -27.22 -2.23
CA PRO A 12 -10.71 -26.19 -3.14
C PRO A 12 -12.24 -26.24 -3.37
N ALA A 13 -12.90 -27.37 -3.05
CA ALA A 13 -14.33 -27.58 -3.30
C ALA A 13 -15.26 -27.19 -2.13
N GLU A 14 -14.76 -27.09 -0.89
CA GLU A 14 -15.49 -26.47 0.23
C GLU A 14 -15.25 -24.95 0.20
N SER A 15 -15.85 -24.30 -0.79
CA SER A 15 -15.95 -22.85 -0.95
C SER A 15 -16.18 -22.13 0.39
N GLU A 16 -15.39 -21.07 0.64
CA GLU A 16 -15.47 -20.14 1.77
C GLU A 16 -16.74 -20.30 2.63
N ARG A 17 -16.61 -20.97 3.79
CA ARG A 17 -17.71 -21.06 4.76
C ARG A 17 -18.26 -19.66 4.98
N MET A 18 -19.58 -19.52 4.84
CA MET A 18 -20.33 -18.27 4.97
C MET A 18 -19.92 -17.46 6.22
N VAL A 19 -19.54 -18.17 7.29
CA VAL A 19 -18.96 -17.63 8.52
C VAL A 19 -17.81 -16.64 8.28
N PHE A 20 -16.87 -16.95 7.38
CA PHE A 20 -15.72 -16.06 7.11
C PHE A 20 -16.15 -14.79 6.38
N LYS A 21 -17.02 -14.89 5.38
CA LYS A 21 -17.56 -13.72 4.66
C LYS A 21 -18.38 -12.83 5.59
N VAL A 22 -19.23 -13.42 6.42
CA VAL A 22 -20.04 -12.68 7.40
C VAL A 22 -19.15 -11.94 8.40
N THR A 23 -18.08 -12.60 8.86
CA THR A 23 -17.10 -11.98 9.76
C THR A 23 -16.40 -10.78 9.11
N ASP A 24 -15.96 -10.92 7.86
CA ASP A 24 -15.34 -9.83 7.09
C ASP A 24 -16.29 -8.64 6.89
N TRP A 25 -17.58 -8.91 6.63
CA TRP A 25 -18.63 -7.89 6.51
C TRP A 25 -18.90 -7.16 7.82
N ILE A 26 -18.95 -7.88 8.95
CA ILE A 26 -19.14 -7.29 10.28
C ILE A 26 -17.96 -6.38 10.62
N PHE A 27 -16.72 -6.85 10.39
CA PHE A 27 -15.54 -6.02 10.60
C PHE A 27 -15.55 -4.78 9.69
N LEU A 28 -15.90 -4.94 8.40
CA LEU A 28 -16.02 -3.81 7.48
C LEU A 28 -17.04 -2.77 7.97
N ALA A 29 -18.24 -3.21 8.38
CA ALA A 29 -19.27 -2.32 8.91
C ALA A 29 -18.80 -1.59 10.18
N PHE A 30 -18.13 -2.30 11.08
CA PHE A 30 -17.54 -1.70 12.29
C PHE A 30 -16.49 -0.63 11.93
N PHE A 31 -15.59 -0.91 10.99
CA PHE A 31 -14.57 0.06 10.57
C PHE A 31 -15.14 1.26 9.82
N ILE A 32 -16.18 1.06 9.00
CA ILE A 32 -16.90 2.17 8.36
C ILE A 32 -17.54 3.04 9.43
N LEU A 33 -18.18 2.44 10.43
CA LEU A 33 -18.81 3.17 11.53
C LEU A 33 -17.76 3.92 12.36
N GLU A 34 -16.65 3.29 12.70
CA GLU A 34 -15.55 3.91 13.44
C GLU A 34 -14.93 5.08 12.65
N ALA A 35 -14.68 4.89 11.35
CA ALA A 35 -14.18 5.95 10.48
C ALA A 35 -15.18 7.11 10.35
N ALA A 36 -16.48 6.81 10.22
CA ALA A 36 -17.54 7.81 10.18
C ALA A 36 -17.66 8.56 11.52
N LEU A 37 -17.58 7.87 12.65
CA LEU A 37 -17.57 8.49 13.98
C LEU A 37 -16.35 9.39 14.17
N ARG A 38 -15.15 8.93 13.79
CA ARG A 38 -13.95 9.78 13.80
C ARG A 38 -14.15 11.01 12.91
N LEU A 39 -14.70 10.85 11.70
CA LEU A 39 -14.96 11.98 10.80
C LEU A 39 -15.98 12.97 11.41
N LEU A 40 -17.03 12.48 12.05
CA LEU A 40 -18.07 13.29 12.70
C LEU A 40 -17.57 14.00 13.97
N VAL A 41 -16.68 13.36 14.74
CA VAL A 41 -16.09 13.95 15.96
C VAL A 41 -15.03 14.98 15.60
N TYR A 42 -14.17 14.68 14.63
CA TYR A 42 -13.05 15.55 14.28
C TYR A 42 -13.41 16.62 13.23
N ARG A 43 -14.52 16.48 12.49
CA ARG A 43 -15.05 17.43 11.48
C ARG A 43 -13.93 18.12 10.68
N GLY A 44 -13.65 19.40 10.98
CA GLY A 44 -12.61 20.22 10.34
C GLY A 44 -11.24 20.22 11.02
N ARG A 45 -11.10 19.68 12.25
CA ARG A 45 -9.81 19.46 12.93
C ARG A 45 -9.12 18.19 12.50
N PHE A 46 -9.81 17.32 11.76
CA PHE A 46 -9.21 16.13 11.15
C PHE A 46 -7.94 16.55 10.39
N PHE A 47 -8.04 17.58 9.55
CA PHE A 47 -6.96 18.09 8.70
C PHE A 47 -5.84 18.87 9.41
N ARG A 48 -5.98 19.15 10.71
CA ARG A 48 -5.15 20.13 11.42
C ARG A 48 -4.42 19.55 12.64
N MET A 49 -4.55 18.24 12.88
CA MET A 49 -3.93 17.54 14.01
C MET A 49 -2.65 16.82 13.59
N SER A 50 -1.65 16.81 14.47
CA SER A 50 -0.43 16.01 14.29
C SER A 50 -0.81 14.53 14.11
N GLY A 51 -0.44 13.94 12.97
CA GLY A 51 -0.83 12.56 12.61
C GLY A 51 -1.96 12.44 11.57
N TRP A 52 -2.41 13.55 10.96
CA TRP A 52 -3.51 13.53 9.98
C TRP A 52 -3.29 12.58 8.78
N GLY A 53 -2.03 12.39 8.35
CA GLY A 53 -1.70 11.46 7.26
C GLY A 53 -2.13 10.01 7.53
N TRP A 54 -2.05 9.54 8.77
CA TRP A 54 -2.49 8.20 9.16
C TRP A 54 -4.00 8.06 9.11
N ASN A 55 -4.71 9.13 9.46
CA ASN A 55 -6.16 9.20 9.41
C ASN A 55 -6.69 9.21 7.96
N VAL A 56 -6.01 9.92 7.05
CA VAL A 56 -6.31 9.88 5.61
C VAL A 56 -6.03 8.51 5.01
N PHE A 57 -4.89 7.90 5.38
CA PHE A 57 -4.54 6.54 4.96
C PHE A 57 -5.59 5.52 5.41
N ASP A 58 -6.03 5.59 6.67
CA ASP A 58 -7.07 4.71 7.21
C ASP A 58 -8.40 4.84 6.45
N LEU A 59 -8.80 6.08 6.12
CA LEU A 59 -10.01 6.36 5.34
C LEU A 59 -9.90 5.86 3.88
N PHE A 60 -8.75 6.05 3.24
CA PHE A 60 -8.47 5.52 1.91
C PHE A 60 -8.57 3.99 1.89
N LEU A 61 -8.05 3.31 2.91
CA LEU A 61 -8.16 1.87 3.05
C LEU A 61 -9.62 1.40 3.22
N VAL A 62 -10.46 2.13 3.96
CA VAL A 62 -11.90 1.80 4.08
C VAL A 62 -12.57 1.87 2.71
N ILE A 63 -12.29 2.92 1.92
CA ILE A 63 -12.91 3.13 0.61
C ILE A 63 -12.50 2.03 -0.37
N ILE A 64 -11.22 1.68 -0.41
CA ILE A 64 -10.75 0.57 -1.26
C ILE A 64 -11.44 -0.73 -0.87
N GLN A 65 -11.49 -1.04 0.43
CA GLN A 65 -12.12 -2.26 0.92
C GLN A 65 -13.62 -2.31 0.61
N PHE A 66 -14.32 -1.19 0.70
CA PHE A 66 -15.73 -1.10 0.31
C PHE A 66 -15.91 -1.32 -1.19
N THR A 67 -15.06 -0.69 -2.01
CA THR A 67 -15.12 -0.80 -3.48
C THR A 67 -14.84 -2.23 -3.94
N GLU A 68 -13.89 -2.91 -3.28
CA GLU A 68 -13.61 -4.33 -3.49
C GLU A 68 -14.82 -5.21 -3.24
N GLU A 69 -15.49 -5.05 -2.10
CA GLU A 69 -16.62 -5.89 -1.73
C GLU A 69 -17.79 -5.73 -2.72
N VAL A 70 -18.07 -4.48 -3.12
CA VAL A 70 -19.06 -4.19 -4.17
C VAL A 70 -18.68 -4.85 -5.49
N LEU A 71 -17.40 -4.81 -5.85
CA LEU A 71 -16.89 -5.38 -7.09
C LEU A 71 -16.92 -6.92 -7.09
N VAL A 72 -16.65 -7.56 -5.95
CA VAL A 72 -16.79 -9.02 -5.79
C VAL A 72 -18.23 -9.43 -6.09
N LEU A 73 -19.22 -8.71 -5.55
CA LEU A 73 -20.63 -9.00 -5.78
C LEU A 73 -21.04 -8.88 -7.26
N THR A 74 -20.48 -7.91 -8.00
CA THR A 74 -20.80 -7.72 -9.42
C THR A 74 -20.09 -8.71 -10.34
N THR A 75 -18.89 -9.17 -9.96
CA THR A 75 -18.01 -9.99 -10.83
C THR A 75 -18.43 -11.46 -10.92
N VAL A 76 -19.21 -11.97 -9.96
CA VAL A 76 -19.71 -13.37 -9.99
C VAL A 76 -20.58 -13.67 -11.23
N ARG A 77 -21.03 -12.65 -11.98
CA ARG A 77 -21.93 -12.81 -13.14
C ARG A 77 -21.26 -12.86 -14.53
N GLY A 78 -19.94 -12.70 -14.66
CA GLY A 78 -19.28 -12.62 -15.98
C GLY A 78 -17.95 -13.37 -16.07
N ASN A 79 -17.80 -14.25 -17.06
CA ASN A 79 -16.64 -15.13 -17.26
C ASN A 79 -15.49 -14.48 -18.05
N ASP A 80 -15.29 -13.17 -17.90
CA ASP A 80 -14.33 -12.41 -18.69
C ASP A 80 -12.94 -12.40 -18.05
N LEU A 81 -11.88 -12.20 -18.84
CA LEU A 81 -10.49 -12.01 -18.37
C LEU A 81 -10.35 -10.98 -17.23
N TRP A 82 -11.25 -10.00 -17.22
CA TRP A 82 -11.40 -9.02 -16.15
C TRP A 82 -11.69 -9.69 -14.80
N SER A 83 -12.54 -10.71 -14.73
CA SER A 83 -12.84 -11.44 -13.50
C SER A 83 -11.59 -12.04 -12.84
N THR A 84 -10.62 -12.52 -13.63
CA THR A 84 -9.38 -13.10 -13.11
C THR A 84 -8.45 -12.04 -12.54
N LEU A 85 -8.32 -10.88 -13.21
CA LEU A 85 -7.56 -9.74 -12.67
C LEU A 85 -8.21 -9.21 -11.38
N LEU A 86 -9.54 -9.15 -11.34
CA LEU A 86 -10.29 -8.73 -10.16
C LEU A 86 -10.11 -9.68 -8.98
N LEU A 87 -10.13 -11.00 -9.20
CA LEU A 87 -9.82 -11.99 -8.17
C LEU A 87 -8.39 -11.83 -7.60
N ARG A 88 -7.42 -11.41 -8.43
CA ARG A 88 -6.06 -11.10 -7.95
C ARG A 88 -6.04 -9.84 -7.08
N MET A 89 -6.77 -8.80 -7.46
CA MET A 89 -6.90 -7.58 -6.65
C MET A 89 -7.51 -7.88 -5.29
N VAL A 90 -8.56 -8.70 -5.23
CA VAL A 90 -9.20 -9.13 -3.98
C VAL A 90 -8.20 -9.81 -3.03
N ARG A 91 -7.29 -10.64 -3.56
CA ARG A 91 -6.25 -11.29 -2.75
C ARG A 91 -5.23 -10.28 -2.18
N VAL A 92 -4.81 -9.30 -2.97
CA VAL A 92 -3.89 -8.24 -2.53
C VAL A 92 -4.54 -7.40 -1.44
N LEU A 93 -5.82 -7.07 -1.60
CA LEU A 93 -6.57 -6.25 -0.67
C LEU A 93 -6.83 -6.94 0.67
N ARG A 94 -7.11 -8.24 0.70
CA ARG A 94 -7.11 -9.04 1.94
C ARG A 94 -5.80 -8.92 2.72
N THR A 95 -4.68 -8.90 2.00
CA THR A 95 -3.36 -8.73 2.62
C THR A 95 -3.20 -7.32 3.19
N ILE A 96 -3.67 -6.30 2.46
CA ILE A 96 -3.69 -4.90 2.92
C ILE A 96 -4.56 -4.70 4.17
N LYS A 97 -5.69 -5.43 4.32
CA LYS A 97 -6.50 -5.40 5.56
C LYS A 97 -5.68 -5.83 6.79
N LEU A 98 -4.76 -6.79 6.64
CA LEU A 98 -3.88 -7.20 7.75
C LEU A 98 -2.86 -6.12 8.09
N PHE A 99 -2.34 -5.41 7.08
CA PHE A 99 -1.47 -4.26 7.29
C PHE A 99 -2.19 -3.09 7.98
N ARG A 100 -3.50 -2.93 7.79
CA ARG A 100 -4.31 -1.92 8.51
C ARG A 100 -4.32 -2.15 10.02
N VAL A 101 -4.40 -3.41 10.46
CA VAL A 101 -4.34 -3.78 11.88
C VAL A 101 -2.98 -3.39 12.46
N MET A 102 -1.91 -3.59 11.69
CA MET A 102 -0.57 -3.12 12.07
C MET A 102 -0.53 -1.59 12.17
N GLY A 103 -1.20 -0.86 11.27
CA GLY A 103 -1.31 0.60 11.32
C GLY A 103 -2.08 1.17 12.52
N HIS A 104 -2.81 0.37 13.28
CA HIS A 104 -3.43 0.78 14.55
C HIS A 104 -2.52 0.59 15.77
N VAL A 105 -1.40 -0.13 15.61
CA VAL A 105 -0.40 -0.32 16.66
C VAL A 105 0.57 0.85 16.61
N ASP A 106 0.67 1.59 17.71
CA ASP A 106 1.49 2.81 17.77
C ASP A 106 2.99 2.51 17.54
N GLU A 107 3.48 1.34 17.98
CA GLU A 107 4.83 0.88 17.69
C GLU A 107 5.10 0.74 16.18
N PHE A 108 4.13 0.25 15.42
CA PHE A 108 4.29 0.10 13.97
C PHE A 108 4.33 1.46 13.26
N ARG A 109 3.50 2.42 13.71
CA ARG A 109 3.55 3.79 13.19
C ARG A 109 4.91 4.43 13.40
N LEU A 110 5.51 4.19 14.57
CA LEU A 110 6.85 4.65 14.89
C LEU A 110 7.90 3.98 13.99
N LEU A 111 7.83 2.67 13.79
CA LEU A 111 8.72 1.96 12.87
C LEU A 111 8.61 2.50 11.43
N VAL A 112 7.40 2.71 10.92
CA VAL A 112 7.19 3.28 9.58
C VAL A 112 7.73 4.72 9.51
N ALA A 113 7.51 5.54 10.53
CA ALA A 113 8.08 6.88 10.59
C ALA A 113 9.61 6.86 10.55
N CYS A 114 10.25 5.95 11.29
CA CYS A 114 11.70 5.74 11.24
C CYS A 114 12.18 5.30 9.85
N ILE A 115 11.47 4.38 9.20
CA ILE A 115 11.80 3.94 7.83
C ILE A 115 11.72 5.11 6.86
N LEU A 116 10.63 5.89 6.89
CA LEU A 116 10.45 7.05 6.02
C LEU A 116 11.54 8.11 6.26
N HIS A 117 11.92 8.32 7.51
CA HIS A 117 12.99 9.24 7.86
C HIS A 117 14.34 8.77 7.29
N SER A 118 14.70 7.50 7.50
CA SER A 118 15.91 6.89 6.92
C SER A 118 15.88 6.90 5.40
N PHE A 119 14.71 6.67 4.78
CA PHE A 119 14.55 6.68 3.33
C PHE A 119 14.77 8.07 2.75
N LYS A 120 14.29 9.13 3.41
CA LYS A 120 14.60 10.51 3.02
C LYS A 120 16.10 10.77 3.03
N SER A 121 16.80 10.34 4.08
CA SER A 121 18.27 10.45 4.15
C SER A 121 18.96 9.65 3.03
N PHE A 122 18.46 8.45 2.73
CA PHE A 122 18.95 7.62 1.64
C PHE A 122 18.76 8.29 0.28
N LEU A 123 17.63 8.95 0.03
CA LEU A 123 17.39 9.68 -1.22
C LEU A 123 18.38 10.83 -1.42
N TRP A 124 18.74 11.56 -0.36
CA TRP A 124 19.78 12.59 -0.43
C TRP A 124 21.16 11.99 -0.74
N ALA A 125 21.52 10.89 -0.10
CA ALA A 125 22.76 10.18 -0.39
C ALA A 125 22.79 9.66 -1.83
N LEU A 126 21.69 9.11 -2.33
CA LEU A 126 21.54 8.66 -3.71
C LEU A 126 21.68 9.83 -4.70
N ALA A 127 21.05 10.98 -4.42
CA ALA A 127 21.17 12.18 -5.25
C ALA A 127 22.63 12.68 -5.32
N LEU A 128 23.34 12.71 -4.19
CA LEU A 128 24.77 13.06 -4.14
C LEU A 128 25.62 12.05 -4.93
N LEU A 129 25.35 10.76 -4.79
CA LEU A 129 26.04 9.71 -5.53
C LEU A 129 25.84 9.87 -7.05
N LEU A 130 24.62 10.16 -7.49
CA LEU A 130 24.30 10.42 -8.90
C LEU A 130 25.02 11.66 -9.42
N LEU A 131 25.06 12.75 -8.63
CA LEU A 131 25.77 13.97 -8.99
C LEU A 131 27.28 13.73 -9.12
N LEU A 132 27.88 12.98 -8.20
CA LEU A 132 29.29 12.62 -8.25
C LEU A 132 29.62 11.78 -9.48
N ASN A 133 28.81 10.76 -9.77
CA ASN A 133 28.95 9.95 -10.98
C ASN A 133 28.83 10.80 -12.25
N PHE A 134 27.89 11.76 -12.27
CA PHE A 134 27.75 12.70 -13.38
C PHE A 134 29.00 13.58 -13.58
N CYS A 135 29.55 14.16 -12.50
CA CYS A 135 30.78 14.94 -12.57
C CYS A 135 31.94 14.12 -13.13
N MET A 136 32.16 12.91 -12.61
CA MET A 136 33.23 12.02 -13.09
C MET A 136 33.04 11.65 -14.57
N ALA A 137 31.81 11.38 -15.01
CA ALA A 137 31.52 11.11 -16.42
C ALA A 137 31.88 12.30 -17.31
N THR A 138 31.48 13.52 -16.93
CA THR A 138 31.80 14.73 -17.73
C THR A 138 33.29 15.03 -17.76
N TYR A 139 34.00 14.81 -16.66
CA TYR A 139 35.45 15.01 -16.59
C TYR A 139 36.22 14.05 -17.51
N LEU A 140 35.83 12.77 -17.52
CA LEU A 140 36.40 11.79 -18.43
C LEU A 140 36.14 12.15 -19.90
N VAL A 141 34.91 12.58 -20.22
CA VAL A 141 34.57 13.05 -21.59
C VAL A 141 35.42 14.25 -21.99
N GLN A 142 35.62 15.22 -21.10
CA GLN A 142 36.47 16.38 -21.35
C GLN A 142 37.91 15.97 -21.64
N ILE A 143 38.50 15.08 -20.83
CA ILE A 143 39.85 14.56 -21.06
C ILE A 143 39.95 13.91 -22.44
N ILE A 144 39.05 12.98 -22.76
CA ILE A 144 39.05 12.27 -24.04
C ILE A 144 38.90 13.27 -25.21
N SER A 145 38.01 14.25 -25.07
CA SER A 145 37.81 15.28 -26.10
C SER A 145 39.06 16.16 -26.29
N SER A 146 39.74 16.51 -25.20
CA SER A 146 40.97 17.32 -25.24
C SER A 146 42.15 16.54 -25.82
N SER A 147 42.29 15.24 -25.51
CA SER A 147 43.32 14.39 -26.12
C SER A 147 43.10 14.21 -27.62
N ARG A 148 41.85 14.26 -28.09
CA ARG A 148 41.54 14.16 -29.52
C ARG A 148 41.87 15.46 -30.27
N GLN A 149 41.70 16.62 -29.64
CA GLN A 149 42.06 17.91 -30.24
C GLN A 149 43.57 18.15 -30.32
N SER A 150 44.36 17.56 -29.42
CA SER A 150 45.82 17.66 -29.44
C SER A 150 46.51 16.65 -30.38
N GLY A 151 45.74 15.72 -30.97
CA GLY A 151 46.24 14.66 -31.85
C GLY A 151 46.07 14.93 -33.35
N ASP A 152 45.42 16.03 -33.72
CA ASP A 152 45.34 16.60 -35.09
C ASP A 152 46.29 17.80 -35.21
#